data_AF-A0A163CJC2-F1
#
_entry.id   AF-A0A163CJC2-F1
#
_cell.length_a   1.000
_cell.length_b   1.000
_cell.length_c   1.000
_cell.angle_alpha   90.00
_cell.angle_beta   90.00
_cell.angle_gamma   90.00
#
_symmetry.space_group_name_H-M   'P 1'
#
loop_
_entity.id
_entity.type
_entity.pdbx_description
1 polymer ?
#
loop_
_entity_poly.entity_id
_entity_poly.type
_entity_poly.pdbx_seq_one_letter_code
_entity_poly.pdbx_strand_id
1 'polypeptide(L)'
;MTLLLDSLLTEVAGLPEGSCSCTTCMPLARRLSPDGLLAEIPGLPRFHLYDHTVDALLNDGDETLDYYIDKSFGWDYLENADGWIDTAIHSVGHSTTDIAFIEYVFNRLDPLIDLDFRRRYTNYGTEIDFYSVDYVSAWGDQPMVGQAIPRGGRLAGGGGAWWDVLWRDTDGLLSLNDLDGNTIVHEIGHALGLSHPNNDPFNGNWNTDDTVMSYNISPDGWDYWFSDADIAALQAIWGVENDALV
;
A
#
# COMPACT_ATOMS: atom_id res chain seq x y z
N MET A 1 68.10 -13.54 -3.82
CA MET A 1 67.04 -13.57 -2.80
C MET A 1 65.86 -14.29 -3.43
N THR A 2 65.78 -15.60 -3.15
CA THR A 2 64.61 -16.50 -3.11
C THR A 2 63.53 -16.32 -4.20
N LEU A 3 63.59 -17.09 -5.30
CA LEU A 3 62.81 -18.34 -5.61
C LEU A 3 61.31 -18.03 -5.86
N LEU A 4 60.80 -18.10 -7.11
CA LEU A 4 60.33 -19.30 -7.85
C LEU A 4 59.10 -19.95 -7.15
N LEU A 5 58.02 -20.44 -7.76
CA LEU A 5 57.73 -20.96 -9.10
C LEU A 5 56.19 -21.14 -9.25
N ASP A 6 55.71 -21.12 -10.49
CA ASP A 6 54.68 -21.95 -11.16
C ASP A 6 53.53 -22.71 -10.43
N SER A 7 52.32 -22.53 -11.00
CA SER A 7 51.42 -23.48 -11.70
C SER A 7 50.93 -24.82 -11.06
N LEU A 8 49.81 -25.29 -11.64
CA LEU A 8 49.05 -26.57 -11.49
C LEU A 8 47.98 -26.58 -10.39
N LEU A 9 46.69 -26.57 -10.74
CA LEU A 9 45.83 -27.62 -11.32
C LEU A 9 45.22 -28.57 -10.26
N THR A 10 43.91 -28.78 -10.46
CA THR A 10 43.08 -29.98 -10.17
C THR A 10 42.23 -30.02 -8.90
N GLU A 11 40.97 -30.37 -9.19
CA GLU A 11 39.81 -30.70 -8.37
C GLU A 11 40.10 -31.69 -7.23
N VAL A 12 39.35 -31.55 -6.12
CA VAL A 12 38.85 -32.71 -5.36
C VAL A 12 37.41 -32.45 -4.91
N ALA A 13 36.59 -33.45 -5.15
CA ALA A 13 35.16 -33.55 -4.91
C ALA A 13 34.73 -33.62 -3.44
N GLY A 14 33.49 -33.17 -3.19
CA GLY A 14 32.43 -33.87 -2.45
C GLY A 14 32.56 -34.08 -0.94
N LEU A 15 31.73 -33.37 -0.16
CA LEU A 15 31.13 -33.77 1.13
C LEU A 15 29.84 -32.94 1.38
N PRO A 16 28.89 -33.39 2.22
CA PRO A 16 27.66 -34.11 1.89
C PRO A 16 26.39 -33.23 1.86
N GLU A 17 25.34 -33.73 1.21
CA GLU A 17 23.97 -33.21 1.35
C GLU A 17 23.49 -33.37 2.80
N GLY A 18 23.11 -32.24 3.42
CA GLY A 18 22.63 -32.20 4.79
C GLY A 18 22.22 -30.79 5.21
N SER A 19 20.97 -30.44 4.94
CA SER A 19 20.13 -29.46 5.67
C SER A 19 20.80 -28.20 6.24
N CYS A 20 20.71 -27.08 5.51
CA CYS A 20 20.65 -25.74 6.12
C CYS A 20 19.33 -25.08 5.72
N SER A 21 18.38 -25.15 6.64
CA SER A 21 17.30 -24.18 6.81
C SER A 21 17.89 -22.81 7.16
N CYS A 22 17.11 -21.76 6.89
CA CYS A 22 17.31 -20.33 7.21
C CYS A 22 18.00 -19.46 6.14
N THR A 23 17.15 -18.66 5.48
CA THR A 23 17.38 -17.23 5.21
C THR A 23 18.44 -16.88 4.19
N THR A 24 18.17 -17.06 2.89
CA THR A 24 18.58 -16.09 1.85
C THR A 24 17.88 -16.38 0.53
N CYS A 25 17.11 -15.40 0.02
CA CYS A 25 17.03 -15.00 -1.39
C CYS A 25 15.97 -13.88 -1.52
N MET A 26 16.19 -12.75 -0.86
CA MET A 26 15.66 -11.48 -1.36
C MET A 26 16.49 -11.12 -2.58
N PRO A 27 15.90 -10.91 -3.78
CA PRO A 27 16.52 -10.01 -4.71
C PRO A 27 16.45 -8.63 -4.04
N LEU A 28 17.61 -8.04 -3.79
CA LEU A 28 17.71 -6.58 -3.83
C LEU A 28 16.94 -6.15 -5.08
N ALA A 29 15.84 -5.42 -4.91
CA ALA A 29 15.24 -4.61 -5.95
C ALA A 29 16.28 -3.55 -6.35
N ARG A 30 17.22 -4.01 -7.17
CA ARG A 30 18.23 -3.22 -7.87
C ARG A 30 18.27 -3.79 -9.28
N ARG A 31 17.13 -3.69 -9.96
CA ARG A 31 17.12 -3.62 -11.41
C ARG A 31 16.96 -2.14 -11.74
N LEU A 32 18.10 -1.49 -11.95
CA LEU A 32 18.16 -0.24 -12.69
C LEU A 32 17.39 -0.46 -14.00
N SER A 33 16.36 0.33 -14.25
CA SER A 33 15.84 0.44 -15.62
C SER A 33 17.00 0.96 -16.50
N PRO A 34 17.24 0.38 -17.68
CA PRO A 34 18.34 0.81 -18.55
C PRO A 34 18.21 2.24 -19.07
N ASP A 35 17.04 2.88 -18.89
CA ASP A 35 16.64 4.06 -19.64
C ASP A 35 16.64 5.36 -18.81
N GLY A 36 17.07 5.34 -17.55
CA GLY A 36 17.57 6.54 -16.87
C GLY A 36 16.59 7.73 -16.78
N LEU A 37 15.29 7.48 -16.63
CA LEU A 37 14.31 8.56 -16.42
C LEU A 37 13.07 8.12 -15.63
N LEU A 38 13.25 7.56 -14.43
CA LEU A 38 12.25 7.66 -13.36
C LEU A 38 13.06 7.97 -12.11
N ALA A 39 12.89 9.18 -11.58
CA ALA A 39 13.50 9.55 -10.31
C ALA A 39 12.91 8.62 -9.24
N GLU A 40 13.66 7.61 -8.81
CA GLU A 40 13.30 6.82 -7.64
C GLU A 40 13.23 7.79 -6.45
N ILE A 41 12.01 8.17 -6.02
CA ILE A 41 11.83 8.96 -4.82
C ILE A 41 12.24 8.06 -3.64
N PRO A 42 13.33 8.40 -2.93
CA PRO A 42 13.88 7.47 -1.94
C PRO A 42 12.89 7.25 -0.79
N GLY A 43 12.75 5.99 -0.39
CA GLY A 43 11.90 5.60 0.73
C GLY A 43 10.42 5.46 0.41
N LEU A 44 9.97 5.64 -0.84
CA LEU A 44 8.56 5.36 -1.19
C LEU A 44 8.17 3.90 -0.87
N PRO A 45 8.88 2.85 -1.34
CA PRO A 45 8.59 1.50 -0.86
C PRO A 45 8.93 1.33 0.62
N ARG A 46 7.98 0.82 1.43
CA ARG A 46 8.22 0.54 2.85
C ARG A 46 7.87 -0.89 3.22
N PHE A 47 8.89 -1.61 3.68
CA PHE A 47 8.81 -3.04 4.01
C PHE A 47 7.63 -3.40 4.91
N HIS A 48 7.35 -2.66 5.98
CA HIS A 48 6.21 -2.98 6.86
C HIS A 48 4.84 -2.89 6.16
N LEU A 49 4.63 -1.89 5.30
CA LEU A 49 3.33 -1.70 4.63
C LEU A 49 3.14 -2.77 3.53
N TYR A 50 4.22 -3.03 2.78
CA TYR A 50 4.27 -4.13 1.83
C TYR A 50 4.04 -5.49 2.51
N ASP A 51 4.79 -5.80 3.57
CA ASP A 51 4.71 -7.09 4.28
C ASP A 51 3.29 -7.34 4.82
N HIS A 52 2.60 -6.29 5.27
CA HIS A 52 1.22 -6.39 5.72
C HIS A 52 0.26 -6.73 4.59
N THR A 53 0.44 -6.12 3.42
CA THR A 53 -0.38 -6.38 2.24
C THR A 53 -0.13 -7.78 1.68
N VAL A 54 1.12 -8.25 1.71
CA VAL A 54 1.47 -9.65 1.44
C VAL A 54 0.78 -10.58 2.43
N ASP A 55 0.78 -10.26 3.72
CA ASP A 55 0.06 -11.07 4.72
C ASP A 55 -1.46 -11.10 4.45
N ALA A 56 -2.03 -10.02 3.88
CA ALA A 56 -3.44 -9.96 3.51
C ALA A 56 -3.75 -10.88 2.32
N LEU A 57 -2.93 -10.84 1.26
CA LEU A 57 -3.02 -11.72 0.08
C LEU A 57 -2.89 -13.22 0.42
N LEU A 58 -2.11 -13.56 1.44
CA LEU A 58 -1.94 -14.96 1.86
C LEU A 58 -3.24 -15.62 2.36
N ASN A 59 -4.28 -14.83 2.69
CA ASN A 59 -5.58 -15.38 3.07
C ASN A 59 -6.30 -16.06 1.88
N ASP A 60 -6.15 -15.48 0.69
CA ASP A 60 -6.88 -15.87 -0.51
C ASP A 60 -6.06 -16.76 -1.46
N GLY A 61 -4.73 -16.70 -1.35
CA GLY A 61 -3.83 -17.56 -2.10
C GLY A 61 -3.72 -17.21 -3.59
N ASP A 62 -4.05 -15.97 -3.94
CA ASP A 62 -4.00 -15.38 -5.28
C ASP A 62 -3.42 -13.96 -5.24
N GLU A 63 -3.24 -13.33 -6.40
CA GLU A 63 -2.78 -11.94 -6.58
C GLU A 63 -3.94 -10.91 -6.54
N THR A 64 -5.16 -11.37 -6.27
CA THR A 64 -6.35 -10.52 -6.15
C THR A 64 -6.56 -9.97 -4.73
N LEU A 65 -6.69 -8.65 -4.63
CA LEU A 65 -7.17 -7.95 -3.43
C LEU A 65 -8.69 -7.72 -3.53
N ASP A 66 -9.43 -8.36 -2.62
CA ASP A 66 -10.85 -8.09 -2.43
C ASP A 66 -11.03 -6.82 -1.57
N TYR A 67 -11.83 -5.87 -2.06
CA TYR A 67 -12.10 -4.63 -1.31
C TYR A 67 -13.58 -4.36 -1.08
N TYR A 68 -13.90 -3.78 0.07
CA TYR A 68 -15.25 -3.36 0.44
C TYR A 68 -15.34 -1.85 0.64
N ILE A 69 -16.44 -1.25 0.21
CA ILE A 69 -16.71 0.18 0.44
C ILE A 69 -17.93 0.30 1.34
N ASP A 70 -17.72 0.81 2.55
CA ASP A 70 -18.78 0.92 3.54
C ASP A 70 -19.85 1.94 3.13
N LYS A 71 -21.11 1.60 3.37
CA LYS A 71 -22.28 2.45 3.06
C LYS A 71 -23.12 2.75 4.29
N SER A 72 -22.63 2.35 5.47
CA SER A 72 -23.35 2.57 6.71
C SER A 72 -23.31 4.05 7.08
N PHE A 73 -24.28 4.48 7.89
CA PHE A 73 -24.35 5.83 8.44
C PHE A 73 -24.46 5.72 9.96
N GLY A 74 -23.73 6.58 10.67
CA GLY A 74 -23.76 6.66 12.12
C GLY A 74 -22.57 6.00 12.80
N TRP A 75 -22.74 5.71 14.09
CA TRP A 75 -21.67 5.17 14.93
C TRP A 75 -21.40 3.69 14.63
N ASP A 76 -20.12 3.37 14.48
CA ASP A 76 -19.62 2.01 14.33
C ASP A 76 -18.29 1.82 15.08
N TYR A 77 -17.83 0.57 15.15
CA TYR A 77 -16.59 0.18 15.80
C TYR A 77 -15.75 -0.68 14.87
N LEU A 78 -14.52 -0.26 14.62
CA LEU A 78 -13.52 -1.07 13.94
C LEU A 78 -12.91 -2.05 14.94
N GLU A 79 -12.96 -3.33 14.57
CA GLU A 79 -12.45 -4.43 15.37
C GLU A 79 -10.99 -4.75 15.01
N ASN A 80 -10.19 -5.14 15.99
CA ASN A 80 -8.90 -5.77 15.75
C ASN A 80 -9.07 -7.25 15.37
N ALA A 81 -8.01 -7.87 14.87
CA ALA A 81 -7.98 -9.30 14.50
C ALA A 81 -8.27 -10.27 15.66
N ASP A 82 -8.14 -9.82 16.90
CA ASP A 82 -8.51 -10.57 18.10
C ASP A 82 -9.98 -10.36 18.53
N GLY A 83 -10.75 -9.61 17.75
CA GLY A 83 -12.17 -9.30 17.98
C GLY A 83 -12.41 -8.23 19.04
N TRP A 84 -11.35 -7.57 19.55
CA TRP A 84 -11.53 -6.45 20.47
C TRP A 84 -11.84 -5.17 19.69
N ILE A 85 -12.85 -4.44 20.17
CA ILE A 85 -13.15 -3.10 19.70
C ILE A 85 -11.95 -2.19 19.96
N ASP A 86 -11.46 -1.56 18.90
CA ASP A 86 -10.27 -0.71 18.94
C ASP A 86 -10.63 0.76 18.74
N THR A 87 -11.35 1.04 17.65
CA THR A 87 -11.55 2.40 17.17
C THR A 87 -13.04 2.66 16.93
N ALA A 88 -13.61 3.63 17.64
CA ALA A 88 -14.96 4.09 17.38
C ALA A 88 -14.93 5.12 16.24
N ILE A 89 -15.80 4.94 15.25
CA ILE A 89 -15.96 5.86 14.13
C ILE A 89 -17.39 6.37 14.06
N HIS A 90 -17.56 7.56 13.48
CA HIS A 90 -18.87 7.99 12.98
C HIS A 90 -18.77 8.04 11.46
N SER A 91 -19.40 7.06 10.82
CA SER A 91 -19.46 6.93 9.36
C SER A 91 -20.51 7.89 8.82
N VAL A 92 -20.12 8.63 7.79
CA VAL A 92 -21.04 9.46 7.01
C VAL A 92 -21.47 8.78 5.71
N GLY A 93 -21.03 7.54 5.50
CA GLY A 93 -21.30 6.76 4.30
C GLY A 93 -20.64 7.32 3.04
N HIS A 94 -20.32 6.47 2.07
CA HIS A 94 -19.80 6.95 0.79
C HIS A 94 -20.93 7.43 -0.12
N SER A 95 -20.74 8.60 -0.73
CA SER A 95 -21.60 9.09 -1.80
C SER A 95 -21.42 8.25 -3.08
N THR A 96 -22.29 8.45 -4.07
CA THR A 96 -22.15 7.76 -5.36
C THR A 96 -20.88 8.18 -6.12
N THR A 97 -20.39 9.41 -5.93
CA THR A 97 -19.16 9.87 -6.56
C THR A 97 -17.93 9.28 -5.89
N ASP A 98 -17.96 9.10 -4.56
CA ASP A 98 -16.80 8.54 -3.84
C ASP A 98 -16.63 7.07 -4.20
N ILE A 99 -17.75 6.32 -4.25
CA ILE A 99 -17.75 4.93 -4.72
C ILE A 99 -17.18 4.83 -6.14
N ALA A 100 -17.69 5.66 -7.06
CA ALA A 100 -17.24 5.64 -8.46
C ALA A 100 -15.77 6.03 -8.59
N PHE A 101 -15.28 6.91 -7.71
CA PHE A 101 -13.88 7.33 -7.69
C PHE A 101 -12.96 6.23 -7.18
N ILE A 102 -13.30 5.56 -6.07
CA ILE A 102 -12.52 4.41 -5.56
C ILE A 102 -12.46 3.30 -6.61
N GLU A 103 -13.59 2.95 -7.22
CA GLU A 103 -13.63 1.98 -8.32
C GLU A 103 -12.80 2.43 -9.51
N TYR A 104 -12.83 3.72 -9.86
CA TYR A 104 -12.01 4.28 -10.94
C TYR A 104 -10.51 4.17 -10.63
N VAL A 105 -10.09 4.40 -9.38
CA VAL A 105 -8.69 4.28 -8.98
C VAL A 105 -8.19 2.86 -9.21
N PHE A 106 -8.91 1.86 -8.70
CA PHE A 106 -8.52 0.46 -8.88
C PHE A 106 -8.56 0.02 -10.34
N ASN A 107 -9.64 0.32 -11.08
CA ASN A 107 -9.74 -0.01 -12.51
C ASN A 107 -8.62 0.59 -13.38
N ARG A 108 -8.07 1.73 -12.96
CA ARG A 108 -6.97 2.39 -13.67
C ARG A 108 -5.60 1.88 -13.22
N LEU A 109 -5.49 1.37 -12.00
CA LEU A 109 -4.25 0.84 -11.44
C LEU A 109 -3.99 -0.61 -11.87
N ASP A 110 -5.05 -1.42 -11.94
CA ASP A 110 -5.07 -2.82 -12.37
C ASP A 110 -4.21 -3.09 -13.63
N PRO A 111 -4.36 -2.37 -14.77
CA PRO A 111 -3.52 -2.62 -15.94
C PRO A 111 -2.06 -2.16 -15.83
N LEU A 112 -1.63 -1.65 -14.67
CA LEU A 112 -0.30 -1.07 -14.46
C LEU A 112 0.59 -1.91 -13.54
N ILE A 113 0.01 -2.71 -12.65
CA ILE A 113 0.72 -3.48 -11.62
C ILE A 113 0.14 -4.90 -11.54
N ASP A 114 0.93 -5.85 -11.06
CA ASP A 114 0.58 -7.29 -11.04
C ASP A 114 -0.53 -7.69 -10.05
N LEU A 115 -1.19 -6.72 -9.42
CA LEU A 115 -2.27 -7.00 -8.45
C LEU A 115 -3.62 -6.81 -9.13
N ASP A 116 -4.51 -7.77 -8.95
CA ASP A 116 -5.91 -7.64 -9.35
C ASP A 116 -6.75 -7.00 -8.25
N PHE A 117 -7.80 -6.28 -8.62
CA PHE A 117 -8.72 -5.66 -7.65
C PHE A 117 -10.17 -6.08 -7.86
N ARG A 118 -10.78 -6.66 -6.82
CA ARG A 118 -12.17 -7.12 -6.89
C ARG A 118 -13.05 -6.52 -5.81
N ARG A 119 -14.11 -5.82 -6.23
CA ARG A 119 -15.10 -5.26 -5.29
C ARG A 119 -15.96 -6.35 -4.65
N ARG A 120 -16.13 -6.27 -3.34
CA ARG A 120 -17.08 -7.03 -2.53
C ARG A 120 -18.15 -6.11 -1.94
N TYR A 121 -19.30 -6.69 -1.63
CA TYR A 121 -20.44 -5.98 -1.01
C TYR A 121 -20.63 -6.33 0.47
N THR A 122 -19.62 -6.96 1.05
CA THR A 122 -19.48 -7.32 2.46
C THR A 122 -18.01 -7.18 2.82
N ASN A 123 -17.70 -6.73 4.03
CA ASN A 123 -16.34 -6.64 4.56
C ASN A 123 -15.78 -8.00 5.03
N TYR A 124 -16.63 -9.02 5.07
CA TYR A 124 -16.19 -10.35 5.47
C TYR A 124 -15.24 -10.96 4.41
N GLY A 125 -13.97 -11.07 4.78
CA GLY A 125 -12.92 -11.68 3.95
C GLY A 125 -12.43 -10.76 2.83
N THR A 126 -12.43 -9.45 3.05
CA THR A 126 -11.77 -8.46 2.20
C THR A 126 -10.43 -8.08 2.79
N GLU A 127 -9.47 -7.73 1.93
CA GLU A 127 -8.15 -7.25 2.31
C GLU A 127 -8.13 -5.73 2.53
N ILE A 128 -9.08 -4.98 1.96
CA ILE A 128 -9.17 -3.52 2.12
C ILE A 128 -10.62 -3.08 2.33
N ASP A 129 -10.89 -2.42 3.45
CA ASP A 129 -12.19 -1.87 3.81
C ASP A 129 -12.15 -0.34 3.85
N PHE A 130 -12.99 0.32 3.07
CA PHE A 130 -13.06 1.79 3.00
C PHE A 130 -14.16 2.36 3.88
N TYR A 131 -13.85 3.41 4.63
CA TYR A 131 -14.76 4.15 5.50
C TYR A 131 -14.64 5.67 5.26
N SER A 132 -15.79 6.30 4.97
CA SER A 132 -15.93 7.76 4.93
C SER A 132 -16.47 8.22 6.29
N VAL A 133 -15.74 9.09 6.98
CA VAL A 133 -15.98 9.41 8.39
C VAL A 133 -15.99 10.91 8.64
N ASP A 134 -16.65 11.37 9.70
CA ASP A 134 -16.47 12.74 10.24
C ASP A 134 -15.79 12.73 11.64
N TYR A 135 -15.69 11.56 12.26
CA TYR A 135 -15.08 11.34 13.56
C TYR A 135 -14.41 9.96 13.65
N VAL A 136 -13.24 9.94 14.28
CA VAL A 136 -12.48 8.72 14.63
C VAL A 136 -11.89 8.92 16.02
N SER A 137 -12.17 8.02 16.96
CA SER A 137 -11.74 8.18 18.36
C SER A 137 -10.22 8.22 18.51
N ALA A 138 -9.49 7.52 17.65
CA ALA A 138 -8.03 7.45 17.67
C ALA A 138 -7.35 8.75 17.22
N TRP A 139 -8.04 9.59 16.43
CA TRP A 139 -7.49 10.86 15.93
C TRP A 139 -7.49 11.96 17.00
N GLY A 140 -8.38 11.86 18.00
CA GLY A 140 -8.55 12.91 19.02
C GLY A 140 -8.82 14.27 18.38
N ASP A 141 -8.14 15.31 18.87
CA ASP A 141 -8.27 16.69 18.36
C ASP A 141 -7.32 17.00 17.18
N GLN A 142 -6.65 16.00 16.61
CA GLN A 142 -5.72 16.21 15.50
C GLN A 142 -6.48 16.46 14.19
N PRO A 143 -5.98 17.33 13.29
CA PRO A 143 -6.59 17.60 12.00
C PRO A 143 -6.27 16.50 10.98
N MET A 144 -6.43 15.23 11.37
CA MET A 144 -6.22 14.09 10.47
C MET A 144 -7.37 14.01 9.46
N VAL A 145 -7.02 13.84 8.19
CA VAL A 145 -7.96 13.70 7.08
C VAL A 145 -8.00 12.28 6.52
N GLY A 146 -6.97 11.46 6.75
CA GLY A 146 -6.93 10.07 6.30
C GLY A 146 -6.08 9.19 7.22
N GLN A 147 -6.32 7.88 7.13
CA GLN A 147 -5.48 6.86 7.74
C GLN A 147 -5.73 5.46 7.14
N ALA A 148 -4.67 4.80 6.68
CA ALA A 148 -4.63 3.35 6.43
C ALA A 148 -4.15 2.61 7.70
N ILE A 149 -5.03 1.82 8.30
CA ILE A 149 -4.78 1.07 9.53
C ILE A 149 -4.53 -0.41 9.18
N PRO A 150 -3.32 -0.93 9.41
CA PRO A 150 -3.07 -2.36 9.25
C PRO A 150 -3.73 -3.13 10.40
N ARG A 151 -4.51 -4.15 10.07
CA ARG A 151 -5.19 -5.05 11.02
C ARG A 151 -4.70 -6.48 10.84
N GLY A 152 -4.50 -7.19 11.95
CA GLY A 152 -4.13 -8.60 11.90
C GLY A 152 -2.71 -8.88 11.40
N GLY A 153 -2.53 -10.02 10.76
CA GLY A 153 -1.25 -10.46 10.19
C GLY A 153 -0.19 -10.85 11.21
N ARG A 154 1.06 -11.01 10.73
CA ARG A 154 2.20 -11.40 11.58
C ARG A 154 2.51 -10.35 12.65
N LEU A 155 2.19 -9.09 12.36
CA LEU A 155 2.41 -7.97 13.26
C LEU A 155 1.45 -7.96 14.45
N ALA A 156 0.25 -8.54 14.30
CA ALA A 156 -0.75 -8.64 15.37
C ALA A 156 -0.84 -10.03 16.03
N GLY A 157 0.15 -10.91 15.82
CA GLY A 157 0.24 -12.18 16.55
C GLY A 157 -0.44 -13.39 15.89
N GLY A 158 -0.72 -13.32 14.58
CA GLY A 158 -1.18 -14.47 13.80
C GLY A 158 -2.71 -14.57 13.71
N GLY A 159 -3.27 -13.90 12.70
CA GLY A 159 -4.66 -13.94 12.24
C GLY A 159 -4.73 -13.42 10.81
N GLY A 160 -5.90 -13.47 10.16
CA GLY A 160 -6.06 -12.89 8.83
C GLY A 160 -5.69 -11.41 8.85
N ALA A 161 -4.93 -10.94 7.84
CA ALA A 161 -4.56 -9.54 7.72
C ALA A 161 -5.49 -8.80 6.75
N TRP A 162 -5.78 -7.53 7.05
CA TRP A 162 -6.52 -6.61 6.18
C TRP A 162 -6.17 -5.16 6.52
N TRP A 163 -6.70 -4.22 5.74
CA TRP A 163 -6.57 -2.78 5.94
C TRP A 163 -7.93 -2.14 6.20
N ASP A 164 -8.03 -1.31 7.24
CA ASP A 164 -9.11 -0.31 7.30
C ASP A 164 -8.56 1.00 6.71
N VAL A 165 -9.15 1.49 5.63
CA VAL A 165 -8.82 2.77 5.00
C VAL A 165 -9.90 3.79 5.36
N LEU A 166 -9.52 4.77 6.18
CA LEU A 166 -10.41 5.85 6.61
C LEU A 166 -10.04 7.14 5.89
N TRP A 167 -11.03 7.88 5.44
CA TRP A 167 -10.88 9.26 4.99
C TRP A 167 -12.01 10.13 5.54
N ARG A 168 -11.68 11.37 5.88
CA ARG A 168 -12.60 12.34 6.43
C ARG A 168 -13.35 13.02 5.30
N ASP A 169 -14.68 13.02 5.36
CA ASP A 169 -15.48 13.94 4.53
C ASP A 169 -15.22 15.37 5.01
N THR A 170 -14.46 16.15 4.23
CA THR A 170 -13.95 17.45 4.69
C THR A 170 -14.90 18.62 4.46
N ASP A 171 -15.92 18.46 3.62
CA ASP A 171 -16.89 19.52 3.31
C ASP A 171 -18.35 19.16 3.67
N GLY A 172 -18.61 17.89 4.03
CA GLY A 172 -19.93 17.38 4.41
C GLY A 172 -20.89 17.29 3.23
N LEU A 173 -20.38 17.33 1.99
CA LEU A 173 -21.17 17.27 0.78
C LEU A 173 -21.22 15.85 0.23
N LEU A 174 -22.32 15.51 -0.43
CA LEU A 174 -22.48 14.22 -1.12
C LEU A 174 -21.76 14.22 -2.48
N SER A 175 -20.53 14.73 -2.53
CA SER A 175 -19.71 14.86 -3.72
C SER A 175 -18.23 14.86 -3.36
N LEU A 176 -17.41 14.20 -4.17
CA LEU A 176 -15.96 14.19 -4.02
C LEU A 176 -15.37 15.60 -4.29
N ASN A 177 -14.54 16.09 -3.36
CA ASN A 177 -13.67 17.24 -3.58
C ASN A 177 -12.20 16.81 -3.75
N ASP A 178 -11.33 17.73 -4.18
CA ASP A 178 -9.95 17.40 -4.55
C ASP A 178 -9.11 16.89 -3.36
N LEU A 179 -9.32 17.43 -2.16
CA LEU A 179 -8.60 16.99 -0.96
C LEU A 179 -9.02 15.57 -0.55
N ASP A 180 -10.32 15.29 -0.59
CA ASP A 180 -10.86 13.97 -0.26
C ASP A 180 -10.38 12.94 -1.29
N GLY A 181 -10.40 13.31 -2.58
CA GLY A 181 -9.85 12.49 -3.66
C GLY A 181 -8.36 12.19 -3.48
N ASN A 182 -7.54 13.20 -3.16
CA ASN A 182 -6.11 13.00 -2.86
C ASN A 182 -5.92 12.09 -1.64
N THR A 183 -6.68 12.33 -0.57
CA THR A 183 -6.61 11.55 0.66
C THR A 183 -6.93 10.07 0.40
N ILE A 184 -8.00 9.77 -0.34
CA ILE A 184 -8.35 8.40 -0.71
C ILE A 184 -7.19 7.72 -1.45
N VAL A 185 -6.61 8.38 -2.47
CA VAL A 185 -5.49 7.81 -3.24
C VAL A 185 -4.23 7.66 -2.38
N HIS A 186 -3.95 8.61 -1.49
CA HIS A 186 -2.84 8.56 -0.54
C HIS A 186 -2.94 7.33 0.36
N GLU A 187 -4.11 7.09 0.96
CA GLU A 187 -4.30 5.95 1.85
C GLU A 187 -4.33 4.61 1.09
N ILE A 188 -4.82 4.58 -0.15
CA ILE A 188 -4.64 3.41 -1.04
C ILE A 188 -3.15 3.17 -1.27
N GLY A 189 -2.35 4.22 -1.53
CA GLY A 189 -0.91 4.11 -1.65
C GLY A 189 -0.27 3.46 -0.43
N HIS A 190 -0.66 3.87 0.78
CA HIS A 190 -0.24 3.21 2.02
C HIS A 190 -0.64 1.74 2.09
N ALA A 191 -1.91 1.43 1.79
CA ALA A 191 -2.43 0.07 1.77
C ALA A 191 -1.77 -0.82 0.71
N LEU A 192 -1.12 -0.24 -0.30
CA LEU A 192 -0.36 -0.97 -1.34
C LEU A 192 1.16 -0.93 -1.12
N GLY A 193 1.63 -0.45 0.03
CA GLY A 193 3.04 -0.53 0.41
C GLY A 193 3.88 0.73 0.19
N LEU A 194 3.28 1.82 -0.30
CA LEU A 194 3.95 3.13 -0.41
C LEU A 194 3.99 3.83 0.93
N SER A 195 5.06 4.56 1.20
CA SER A 195 5.20 5.44 2.35
C SER A 195 5.54 6.85 1.90
N HIS A 196 5.56 7.77 2.85
CA HIS A 196 5.93 9.15 2.58
C HIS A 196 7.37 9.23 2.02
N PRO A 197 7.66 10.20 1.14
CA PRO A 197 8.99 10.38 0.60
C PRO A 197 10.02 10.59 1.73
N ASN A 198 11.09 9.80 1.74
CA ASN A 198 12.08 9.75 2.82
C ASN A 198 11.48 9.50 4.23
N ASN A 199 10.29 8.89 4.32
CA ASN A 199 9.54 8.76 5.57
C ASN A 199 9.28 10.12 6.27
N ASP A 200 9.13 11.18 5.48
CA ASP A 200 8.81 12.53 5.91
C ASP A 200 7.70 13.11 5.01
N PRO A 201 6.43 13.11 5.47
CA PRO A 201 5.31 13.58 4.65
C PRO A 201 5.40 15.06 4.28
N PHE A 202 6.12 15.87 5.06
CA PHE A 202 6.27 17.31 4.84
C PHE A 202 7.61 17.66 4.16
N ASN A 203 8.30 16.69 3.57
CA ASN A 203 9.58 16.91 2.91
C ASN A 203 9.42 17.91 1.76
N GLY A 204 9.89 19.14 1.97
CA GLY A 204 9.69 20.25 1.03
C GLY A 204 10.38 20.11 -0.34
N ASN A 205 11.06 19.00 -0.62
CA ASN A 205 11.58 18.68 -1.95
C ASN A 205 10.53 18.01 -2.85
N TRP A 206 9.41 17.57 -2.28
CA TRP A 206 8.39 16.79 -2.99
C TRP A 206 7.00 17.36 -2.74
N ASN A 207 6.20 17.48 -3.79
CA ASN A 207 4.78 17.83 -3.72
C ASN A 207 3.91 16.71 -4.31
N THR A 208 2.62 16.96 -4.47
CA THR A 208 1.69 15.97 -5.03
C THR A 208 1.91 15.70 -6.53
N ASP A 209 2.58 16.59 -7.27
CA ASP A 209 3.02 16.34 -8.66
C ASP A 209 4.06 15.22 -8.70
N ASP A 210 4.96 15.23 -7.71
CA ASP A 210 6.05 14.26 -7.61
C ASP A 210 5.56 12.92 -7.05
N THR A 211 4.69 12.95 -6.04
CA THR A 211 4.11 11.75 -5.41
C THR A 211 2.86 12.13 -4.62
N VAL A 212 1.78 11.37 -4.80
CA VAL A 212 0.56 11.52 -3.99
C VAL A 212 0.82 11.26 -2.50
N MET A 213 1.95 10.64 -2.16
CA MET A 213 2.40 10.39 -0.79
C MET A 213 2.99 11.63 -0.10
N SER A 214 3.04 12.80 -0.75
CA SER A 214 3.44 14.07 -0.13
C SER A 214 2.25 14.81 0.49
N TYR A 215 2.46 15.51 1.60
CA TYR A 215 1.48 16.47 2.14
C TYR A 215 1.62 17.87 1.56
N ASN A 216 2.62 18.12 0.71
CA ASN A 216 2.80 19.41 0.07
C ASN A 216 1.96 19.48 -1.21
N ILE A 217 0.95 20.35 -1.22
CA ILE A 217 0.10 20.59 -2.38
C ILE A 217 0.89 21.14 -3.58
N SER A 218 0.57 20.69 -4.79
CA SER A 218 1.13 21.23 -6.03
C SER A 218 0.68 22.67 -6.32
N PRO A 219 1.40 23.42 -7.18
CA PRO A 219 1.04 24.81 -7.51
C PRO A 219 -0.36 24.97 -8.13
N ASP A 220 -0.89 23.93 -8.77
CA ASP A 220 -2.20 23.90 -9.43
C ASP A 220 -3.29 23.19 -8.64
N GLY A 221 -2.97 22.52 -7.53
CA GLY A 221 -3.94 21.94 -6.62
C GLY A 221 -3.50 20.63 -5.99
N TRP A 222 -4.46 19.89 -5.44
CA TRP A 222 -4.25 18.52 -4.97
C TRP A 222 -4.30 17.55 -6.15
N ASP A 223 -3.27 16.72 -6.29
CA ASP A 223 -3.30 15.61 -7.25
C ASP A 223 -4.01 14.40 -6.64
N TYR A 224 -5.01 13.87 -7.33
CA TYR A 224 -5.81 12.73 -6.87
C TYR A 224 -5.64 11.51 -7.79
N TRP A 225 -4.41 11.30 -8.24
CA TRP A 225 -3.96 10.13 -8.99
C TRP A 225 -2.47 9.86 -8.71
N PHE A 226 -2.04 8.60 -8.80
CA PHE A 226 -0.65 8.20 -8.65
C PHE A 226 0.25 8.85 -9.72
N SER A 227 1.33 9.49 -9.29
CA SER A 227 2.38 10.02 -10.18
C SER A 227 3.14 8.89 -10.88
N ASP A 228 3.96 9.23 -11.87
CA ASP A 228 4.87 8.27 -12.50
C ASP A 228 5.83 7.63 -11.47
N ALA A 229 6.25 8.36 -10.43
CA ALA A 229 7.11 7.85 -9.38
C ALA A 229 6.36 6.86 -8.45
N ASP A 230 5.09 7.12 -8.16
CA ASP A 230 4.24 6.21 -7.38
C ASP A 230 4.01 4.91 -8.14
N ILE A 231 3.66 4.99 -9.44
CA ILE A 231 3.45 3.81 -10.28
C ILE A 231 4.76 3.00 -10.40
N ALA A 232 5.90 3.66 -10.60
CA ALA A 232 7.19 2.97 -10.65
C ALA A 232 7.52 2.26 -9.33
N ALA A 233 7.20 2.88 -8.20
CA ALA A 233 7.38 2.28 -6.88
C ALA A 233 6.44 1.08 -6.67
N LEU A 234 5.17 1.18 -7.05
CA LEU A 234 4.22 0.06 -6.99
C LEU A 234 4.66 -1.09 -7.89
N GLN A 235 5.12 -0.81 -9.12
CA GLN A 235 5.67 -1.83 -10.02
C GLN A 235 6.95 -2.48 -9.49
N ALA A 236 7.75 -1.75 -8.71
CA ALA A 236 8.93 -2.32 -8.05
C ALA A 236 8.57 -3.25 -6.88
N ILE A 237 7.40 -3.03 -6.25
CA ILE A 237 6.89 -3.83 -5.15
C ILE A 237 6.17 -5.07 -5.68
N TRP A 238 5.20 -4.88 -6.56
CA TRP A 238 4.23 -5.89 -6.99
C TRP A 238 4.59 -6.53 -8.32
N GLY A 239 5.35 -5.84 -9.16
CA GLY A 239 5.56 -6.23 -10.56
C GLY A 239 4.70 -5.38 -11.49
N VAL A 240 5.02 -5.48 -12.78
CA VAL A 240 4.19 -4.90 -13.85
C VAL A 240 3.16 -5.95 -14.22
N GLU A 241 1.93 -5.51 -14.43
CA GLU A 241 0.81 -6.33 -14.89
C GLU A 241 1.23 -7.34 -15.98
N ASN A 242 1.00 -8.62 -15.71
CA ASN A 242 1.51 -9.71 -16.55
C ASN A 242 0.45 -10.71 -17.04
N ASP A 243 -0.79 -10.61 -16.57
CA ASP A 243 -1.88 -11.48 -16.98
C ASP A 243 -3.08 -10.72 -17.61
N ALA A 244 -4.31 -11.15 -17.35
CA ALA A 244 -5.49 -10.63 -18.02
C ALA A 244 -6.47 -10.08 -17.01
N LEU A 245 -6.60 -8.75 -17.01
CA LEU A 245 -7.58 -7.94 -16.26
C LEU A 245 -8.86 -8.70 -15.89
N VAL A 246 -9.15 -8.74 -14.58
CA VAL A 246 -10.24 -9.50 -13.94
C VAL A 246 -11.53 -8.70 -13.78
#